data_AF-A0A091DX88-F1
#
_entry.id   AF-A0A091DX88-F1
#
_cell.length_a   1.000
_cell.length_b   1.000
_cell.length_c   1.000
_cell.angle_alpha   90.00
_cell.angle_beta   90.00
_cell.angle_gamma   90.00
#
_symmetry.space_group_name_H-M   'P 1'
#
loop_
_entity.id
_entity.type
_entity.pdbx_description
1 polymer ?
#
loop_
_entity_poly.entity_id
_entity_poly.type
_entity_poly.pdbx_seq_one_letter_code
_entity_poly.pdbx_strand_id
1 'polypeptide(L)'
;MPMKGRFPIRRTLQYLGQGNVVFKDSVKVMTVNYNTYGELSEGARKFVFFNIPQIQYKNPWVQIMMFKNMTPSPFLRFYLDSGEQVLVDMETKGNGEIVEHIRRILGKSEETLQREELEKQRLSHPANFGPRRYCLRECMCEVEGQVPCPGLVPLPKEMTGKGRAALRASAQD
;
A
#
# COMPACT_ATOMS: atom_id res chain seq x y z
N MET A 1 9.06 21.85 -17.88
CA MET A 1 8.00 22.79 -17.45
C MET A 1 7.68 22.53 -15.99
N PRO A 2 7.48 23.55 -15.14
CA PRO A 2 7.03 23.36 -13.76
C PRO A 2 5.61 22.75 -13.72
N MET A 3 5.33 21.96 -12.68
CA MET A 3 4.01 21.35 -12.49
C MET A 3 2.94 22.43 -12.30
N LYS A 4 1.84 22.34 -13.06
CA LYS A 4 0.70 23.27 -12.95
C LYS A 4 -0.04 23.12 -11.61
N GLY A 5 -0.54 24.24 -11.07
CA GLY A 5 -1.42 24.33 -9.91
C GLY A 5 -0.75 24.86 -8.64
N ARG A 6 -1.55 25.44 -7.73
CA ARG A 6 -1.07 25.89 -6.42
C ARG A 6 -0.80 24.67 -5.53
N PHE A 7 0.37 24.63 -4.90
CA PHE A 7 0.88 23.49 -4.13
C PHE A 7 0.94 22.18 -4.95
N PRO A 8 1.82 22.11 -5.99
CA PRO A 8 1.95 20.92 -6.84
C PRO A 8 2.49 19.70 -6.08
N ILE A 9 3.17 19.90 -4.95
CA ILE A 9 3.68 18.84 -4.07
C ILE A 9 2.60 17.81 -3.68
N ARG A 10 1.33 18.24 -3.59
CA ARG A 10 0.21 17.36 -3.25
C ARG A 10 -0.07 16.27 -4.29
N ARG A 11 0.47 16.42 -5.49
CA ARG A 11 0.34 15.48 -6.61
C ARG A 11 1.53 14.53 -6.73
N THR A 12 2.36 14.42 -5.69
CA THR A 12 3.50 13.51 -5.64
C THR A 12 3.15 12.22 -4.89
N LEU A 13 3.73 11.09 -5.32
CA LEU A 13 3.53 9.80 -4.63
C LEU A 13 4.02 9.84 -3.18
N GLN A 14 5.11 10.58 -2.92
CA GLN A 14 5.63 10.78 -1.57
C GLN A 14 4.59 11.46 -0.67
N TYR A 15 3.97 12.54 -1.13
CA TYR A 15 2.93 13.24 -0.36
C TYR A 15 1.69 12.37 -0.11
N LEU A 16 1.23 11.64 -1.13
CA LEU A 16 0.09 10.74 -1.01
C LEU A 16 0.37 9.56 -0.07
N GLY A 17 1.61 9.05 -0.07
CA GLY A 17 2.07 7.95 0.78
C GLY A 17 2.20 8.32 2.27
N GLN A 18 2.39 9.60 2.60
CA GLN A 18 2.55 10.11 3.97
C GLN A 18 1.24 10.15 4.78
N GLY A 19 0.07 9.95 4.15
CA GLY A 19 -1.21 9.89 4.85
C GLY A 19 -1.25 8.78 5.90
N ASN A 20 -1.67 9.11 7.11
CA ASN A 20 -1.73 8.19 8.26
C ASN A 20 -3.14 7.65 8.56
N VAL A 21 -4.12 7.96 7.71
CA VAL A 21 -5.51 7.51 7.87
C VAL A 21 -5.76 6.32 6.95
N VAL A 22 -5.75 5.13 7.53
CA VAL A 22 -6.24 3.89 6.90
C VAL A 22 -7.51 3.49 7.65
N PHE A 23 -8.65 3.45 6.96
CA PHE A 23 -9.93 3.13 7.57
C PHE A 23 -10.04 1.65 7.93
N LYS A 24 -10.85 1.38 8.95
CA LYS A 24 -11.37 0.04 9.21
C LYS A 24 -12.21 -0.44 8.02
N ASP A 25 -12.25 -1.75 7.82
CA ASP A 25 -12.92 -2.36 6.67
C ASP A 25 -14.44 -2.12 6.67
N SER A 26 -15.02 -1.76 7.82
CA SER A 26 -16.43 -1.40 7.96
C SER A 26 -16.81 -0.12 7.23
N VAL A 27 -15.89 0.83 7.04
CA VAL A 27 -16.18 2.10 6.37
C VAL A 27 -16.32 1.88 4.86
N LYS A 28 -17.49 2.21 4.28
CA LYS A 28 -17.75 2.04 2.84
C LYS A 28 -17.86 3.37 2.09
N VAL A 29 -18.57 4.33 2.69
CA VAL A 29 -18.79 5.65 2.07
C VAL A 29 -18.46 6.75 3.07
N MET A 30 -17.77 7.78 2.59
CA MET A 30 -17.50 9.00 3.33
C MET A 30 -18.09 10.18 2.55
N THR A 31 -18.87 11.01 3.24
CA THR A 31 -19.41 12.25 2.68
C THR A 31 -18.85 13.44 3.42
N VAL A 32 -18.42 14.45 2.67
CA VAL A 32 -17.82 15.68 3.18
C VAL A 32 -18.73 16.85 2.83
N ASN A 33 -19.33 17.47 3.84
CA ASN A 33 -20.13 18.68 3.68
C ASN A 33 -19.33 19.86 4.20
N TYR A 34 -19.07 20.85 3.34
CA TYR A 34 -18.28 22.02 3.73
C TYR A 34 -18.71 23.29 2.99
N ASN A 35 -18.41 24.43 3.61
CA ASN A 35 -18.76 25.73 3.05
C ASN A 35 -17.57 26.43 2.40
N THR A 36 -17.82 27.04 1.26
CA THR A 36 -16.79 27.74 0.47
C THR A 36 -16.35 29.05 1.12
N TYR A 37 -17.21 29.65 1.93
CA TYR A 37 -16.99 30.90 2.65
C TYR A 37 -17.12 30.69 4.16
N GLY A 38 -16.75 31.71 4.94
CA GLY A 38 -16.83 31.70 6.41
C GLY A 38 -15.56 31.17 7.10
N GLU A 39 -15.16 31.84 8.18
CA GLU A 39 -13.95 31.54 8.96
C GLU A 39 -14.07 30.20 9.69
N LEU A 40 -15.26 29.88 10.21
CA LEU A 40 -15.56 28.64 10.93
C LEU A 40 -15.37 27.36 10.09
N SER A 41 -15.36 27.49 8.75
CA SER A 41 -15.17 26.40 7.78
C SER A 41 -13.76 26.36 7.16
N GLU A 42 -12.81 27.18 7.63
CA GLU A 42 -11.47 27.22 7.05
C GLU A 42 -10.74 25.89 7.16
N GLY A 43 -10.81 25.24 8.32
CA GLY A 43 -10.20 23.93 8.54
C GLY A 43 -10.78 22.83 7.64
N ALA A 44 -12.10 22.83 7.43
CA ALA A 44 -12.77 21.90 6.51
C ALA A 44 -12.29 22.10 5.05
N ARG A 45 -12.10 23.35 4.61
CA ARG A 45 -11.54 23.64 3.28
C ARG A 45 -10.10 23.15 3.14
N LYS A 46 -9.26 23.38 4.16
CA LYS A 46 -7.88 22.87 4.20
C LYS A 46 -7.85 21.34 4.22
N PHE A 47 -8.74 20.71 4.97
CA PHE A 47 -8.89 19.25 5.02
C PHE A 47 -9.22 18.66 3.64
N VAL A 48 -10.21 19.24 2.94
CA VAL A 48 -10.53 18.84 1.56
C VAL A 48 -9.35 19.05 0.62
N PHE A 49 -8.62 20.15 0.78
CA PHE A 49 -7.53 20.50 -0.11
C PHE A 49 -6.27 19.65 0.10
N PHE A 50 -5.88 19.36 1.34
CA PHE A 50 -4.62 18.68 1.66
C PHE A 50 -4.81 17.19 1.97
N ASN A 51 -5.84 16.83 2.74
CA ASN A 51 -5.93 15.52 3.37
C ASN A 51 -6.79 14.51 2.59
N ILE A 52 -7.86 14.95 1.92
CA ILE A 52 -8.69 14.05 1.10
C ILE A 52 -7.88 13.27 0.03
N PRO A 53 -6.92 13.86 -0.70
CA PRO A 53 -6.09 13.10 -1.63
C PRO A 53 -5.31 11.96 -0.97
N GLN A 54 -4.77 12.19 0.24
CA GLN A 54 -4.04 11.18 1.01
C GLN A 54 -4.98 10.07 1.49
N ILE A 55 -6.16 10.44 2.00
CA ILE A 55 -7.17 9.49 2.45
C ILE A 55 -7.63 8.61 1.28
N GLN A 56 -7.96 9.18 0.12
CA GLN A 56 -8.39 8.40 -1.04
C GLN A 56 -7.29 7.47 -1.55
N TYR A 57 -6.03 7.93 -1.53
CA TYR A 57 -4.88 7.13 -1.96
C TYR A 57 -4.67 5.89 -1.08
N LYS A 58 -4.84 6.03 0.25
CA LYS A 58 -4.72 4.93 1.21
C LYS A 58 -5.95 4.03 1.25
N ASN A 59 -7.11 4.53 0.82
CA ASN A 59 -8.40 3.86 0.92
C ASN A 59 -9.08 3.82 -0.46
N PRO A 60 -8.50 3.11 -1.45
CA PRO A 60 -9.00 3.14 -2.83
C PRO A 60 -10.41 2.58 -2.98
N TRP A 61 -10.85 1.74 -2.04
CA TRP A 61 -12.16 1.07 -2.06
C TRP A 61 -13.25 1.81 -1.27
N VAL A 62 -12.91 2.95 -0.66
CA VAL A 62 -13.89 3.81 0.04
C VAL A 62 -14.33 4.90 -0.92
N GLN A 63 -15.63 5.04 -1.12
CA GLN A 63 -16.19 6.09 -1.95
C GLN A 63 -16.26 7.40 -1.15
N ILE A 64 -15.59 8.44 -1.64
CA ILE A 64 -15.63 9.78 -1.06
C ILE A 64 -16.46 10.72 -1.93
N MET A 65 -17.50 11.31 -1.36
CA MET A 65 -18.33 12.34 -2.01
C MET A 65 -18.25 13.66 -1.27
N MET A 66 -18.25 14.77 -2.01
CA MET A 66 -18.11 16.11 -1.46
C MET A 66 -19.30 16.98 -1.88
N PHE A 67 -19.92 17.65 -0.91
CA PHE A 67 -21.03 18.57 -1.10
C PHE A 67 -20.63 19.95 -0.57
N LYS A 68 -21.01 20.98 -1.32
CA LYS A 68 -20.66 22.38 -1.02
C LYS A 68 -21.91 23.17 -0.69
N ASN A 69 -21.86 23.98 0.37
CA ASN A 69 -22.91 24.96 0.70
C ASN A 69 -24.33 24.38 0.82
N MET A 70 -24.44 23.12 1.25
CA MET A 70 -25.73 22.44 1.50
C MET A 70 -26.25 22.70 2.91
N THR A 71 -25.35 22.92 3.88
CA THR A 71 -25.67 23.10 5.30
C THR A 71 -24.90 24.28 5.89
N PRO A 72 -25.44 24.96 6.90
CA PRO A 72 -24.78 26.14 7.49
C PRO A 72 -23.46 25.81 8.19
N SER A 73 -23.32 24.62 8.77
CA SER A 73 -22.10 24.13 9.41
C SER A 73 -21.46 22.96 8.63
N PRO A 74 -20.12 22.84 8.64
CA PRO A 74 -19.39 21.77 7.95
C PRO A 74 -19.33 20.49 8.80
N PHE A 75 -19.53 19.33 8.17
CA PHE A 75 -19.47 18.02 8.85
C PHE A 75 -19.06 16.89 7.92
N LEU A 76 -18.59 15.80 8.51
CA LEU A 76 -18.36 14.53 7.84
C LEU A 76 -19.43 13.54 8.25
N ARG A 77 -19.83 12.70 7.31
CA ARG A 77 -20.70 11.57 7.60
C ARG A 77 -20.16 10.31 6.93
N PHE A 78 -19.98 9.27 7.73
CA PHE A 78 -19.51 7.96 7.31
C PHE A 78 -20.67 6.97 7.32
N TYR A 79 -20.65 6.06 6.36
CA TYR A 79 -21.60 4.96 6.25
C TYR A 79 -20.83 3.65 6.35
N LEU A 80 -21.18 2.88 7.37
CA LEU A 80 -20.58 1.59 7.65
C LEU A 80 -21.33 0.47 6.92
N ASP A 81 -20.68 -0.68 6.77
CA ASP A 81 -21.29 -1.90 6.22
C ASP A 81 -22.46 -2.44 7.03
N SER A 82 -22.45 -2.20 8.35
CA SER A 82 -23.58 -2.50 9.25
C SER A 82 -24.83 -1.63 8.98
N GLY A 83 -24.70 -0.58 8.17
CA GLY A 83 -25.73 0.46 7.99
C GLY A 83 -25.65 1.58 9.03
N GLU A 84 -24.77 1.48 10.03
CA GLU A 84 -24.52 2.54 11.00
C GLU A 84 -23.95 3.80 10.32
N GLN A 85 -24.35 4.97 10.84
CA GLN A 85 -23.88 6.26 10.37
C GLN A 85 -23.11 6.98 11.47
N VAL A 86 -21.89 7.41 11.15
CA VAL A 86 -21.06 8.19 12.08
C VAL A 86 -21.01 9.62 11.60
N LEU A 87 -21.49 10.55 12.42
CA LEU A 87 -21.46 11.98 12.16
C LEU A 87 -20.30 12.62 12.92
N VAL A 88 -19.48 13.41 12.23
CA VAL A 88 -18.35 14.13 12.82
C VAL A 88 -18.43 15.60 12.44
N ASP A 89 -18.64 16.45 13.44
CA ASP A 89 -18.62 17.90 13.26
C ASP A 89 -17.19 18.41 12.97
N MET A 90 -17.05 19.31 11.99
CA MET A 90 -15.79 19.93 11.59
C MET A 90 -15.72 21.43 11.92
N GLU A 91 -16.78 22.01 12.46
CA GLU A 91 -16.84 23.44 12.75
C GLU A 91 -15.72 23.85 13.72
N THR A 92 -15.07 24.99 13.45
CA THR A 92 -13.94 25.54 14.25
C THR A 92 -12.70 24.67 14.42
N LYS A 93 -12.65 23.47 13.83
CA LYS A 93 -11.50 22.55 13.94
C LYS A 93 -10.43 22.83 12.90
N GLY A 94 -9.17 22.66 13.28
CA GLY A 94 -8.04 22.64 12.35
C GLY A 94 -8.04 21.37 11.46
N ASN A 95 -7.43 21.42 10.27
CA ASN A 95 -7.38 20.23 9.41
C ASN A 95 -6.59 19.06 10.04
N GLY A 96 -5.55 19.35 10.83
CA GLY A 96 -4.81 18.33 11.59
C GLY A 96 -5.68 17.68 12.68
N GLU A 97 -6.50 18.46 13.37
CA GLU A 97 -7.43 17.95 14.39
C GLU A 97 -8.51 17.06 13.77
N ILE A 98 -9.04 17.46 12.61
CA ILE A 98 -10.00 16.66 11.84
C ILE A 98 -9.38 15.31 11.47
N VAL A 99 -8.15 15.30 10.96
CA VAL A 99 -7.43 14.06 10.60
C VAL A 99 -7.25 13.15 11.81
N GLU A 100 -6.76 13.69 12.93
CA GLU A 100 -6.50 12.91 14.13
C GLU A 100 -7.79 12.36 14.75
N HIS A 101 -8.87 13.15 14.72
CA HIS A 101 -10.17 12.72 15.21
C HIS A 101 -10.75 11.56 14.39
N ILE A 102 -10.70 11.65 13.05
CA ILE A 102 -11.15 10.58 12.16
C ILE A 102 -10.29 9.32 12.35
N ARG A 103 -8.97 9.48 12.45
CA ARG A 103 -8.02 8.38 12.71
C ARG A 103 -8.38 7.64 14.00
N ARG A 104 -8.72 8.38 15.05
CA ARG A 104 -9.07 7.78 16.35
C ARG A 104 -10.36 6.96 16.31
N ILE A 105 -11.39 7.43 15.62
CA ILE A 105 -12.70 6.77 15.61
C ILE A 105 -12.73 5.59 14.63
N LEU A 106 -12.34 5.86 13.38
CA LEU A 106 -12.54 4.95 12.25
C LEU A 106 -11.23 4.44 11.62
N GLY A 107 -10.07 4.91 12.10
CA GLY A 107 -8.78 4.42 11.64
C GLY A 107 -8.40 3.07 12.25
N LYS A 108 -7.58 2.30 11.53
CA LYS A 108 -6.90 1.12 12.06
C LYS A 108 -5.84 1.53 13.09
N SER A 109 -5.64 0.70 14.13
CA SER A 109 -4.56 0.91 15.10
C SER A 109 -3.20 0.63 14.45
N GLU A 110 -2.13 1.24 14.99
CA GLU A 110 -0.77 1.00 14.52
C GLU A 110 -0.38 -0.48 14.64
N GLU A 111 -0.80 -1.14 15.73
CA GLU A 111 -0.62 -2.58 15.93
C GLU A 111 -1.25 -3.42 14.82
N THR A 112 -2.47 -3.04 14.38
CA THR A 112 -3.16 -3.75 13.29
C THR A 112 -2.40 -3.59 11.98
N LEU A 113 -1.93 -2.38 11.68
CA LEU A 113 -1.15 -2.09 10.48
C LEU A 113 0.18 -2.85 10.45
N GLN A 114 0.89 -2.89 11.59
CA GLN A 114 2.13 -3.64 11.73
C GLN A 114 1.91 -5.15 11.52
N ARG A 115 0.83 -5.71 12.08
CA ARG A 115 0.48 -7.12 11.88
C ARG A 115 0.18 -7.44 10.41
N GLU A 116 -0.62 -6.60 9.74
CA GLU A 116 -0.93 -6.75 8.31
C GLU A 116 0.34 -6.68 7.43
N GLU A 117 1.28 -5.80 7.80
CA GLU A 117 2.56 -5.68 7.10
C GLU A 117 3.46 -6.91 7.31
N LEU A 118 3.53 -7.40 8.55
CA LEU A 118 4.27 -8.63 8.87
C LEU A 118 3.70 -9.84 8.12
N GLU A 119 2.37 -9.96 8.02
CA GLU A 119 1.71 -11.03 7.26
C GLU A 119 2.07 -10.97 5.78
N LYS A 120 2.13 -9.77 5.18
CA LYS A 120 2.58 -9.60 3.79
C LYS A 120 4.04 -10.00 3.61
N GLN A 121 4.92 -9.68 4.55
CA GLN A 121 6.33 -10.09 4.49
C GLN A 121 6.50 -11.62 4.59
N ARG A 122 5.64 -12.32 5.34
CA ARG A 122 5.67 -13.79 5.42
C ARG A 122 5.39 -14.48 4.08
N LEU A 123 4.70 -13.81 3.14
CA LEU A 123 4.44 -14.36 1.80
C LEU A 123 5.74 -14.52 0.99
N SER A 124 6.76 -13.69 1.24
CA SER A 124 8.08 -13.81 0.61
C SER A 124 9.02 -14.62 1.49
N HIS A 125 9.03 -15.95 1.31
CA HIS A 125 9.87 -16.84 2.10
C HIS A 125 11.31 -16.90 1.57
N PRO A 126 12.36 -16.54 2.35
CA PRO A 126 13.74 -16.47 1.87
C PRO A 126 14.36 -17.80 1.42
N ALA A 127 13.81 -18.94 1.89
CA ALA A 127 14.28 -20.27 1.50
C ALA A 127 13.76 -20.72 0.12
N ASN A 128 12.80 -19.98 -0.46
CA ASN A 128 12.28 -20.31 -1.79
C ASN A 128 13.31 -19.99 -2.87
N PHE A 129 13.36 -20.85 -3.88
CA PHE A 129 14.11 -20.65 -5.11
C PHE A 129 13.14 -20.37 -6.26
N GLY A 130 13.45 -19.40 -7.09
CA GLY A 130 12.60 -18.99 -8.19
C GLY A 130 13.04 -17.65 -8.80
N PRO A 131 12.29 -17.10 -9.76
CA PRO A 131 12.69 -15.90 -10.50
C PRO A 131 13.06 -14.72 -9.58
N ARG A 132 14.09 -13.93 -9.95
CA ARG A 132 14.59 -12.77 -9.16
C ARG A 132 13.52 -11.78 -8.70
N ARG A 133 12.40 -11.71 -9.40
CA ARG A 133 11.28 -10.84 -9.04
C ARG A 133 10.66 -11.20 -7.67
N TYR A 134 10.68 -12.47 -7.28
CA TYR A 134 9.95 -12.98 -6.12
C TYR A 134 10.83 -13.66 -5.09
N CYS A 135 11.93 -14.27 -5.54
CA CYS A 135 12.84 -15.03 -4.69
C CYS A 135 14.24 -14.42 -4.73
N LEU A 136 15.02 -14.65 -3.67
CA LEU A 136 16.38 -14.14 -3.57
C LEU A 136 17.34 -14.87 -4.51
N ARG A 137 17.10 -16.17 -4.72
CA ARG A 137 17.95 -17.10 -5.47
C ARG A 137 17.12 -17.80 -6.53
N GLU A 138 17.66 -17.96 -7.74
CA GLU A 138 16.94 -18.63 -8.83
C GLU A 138 17.27 -20.12 -8.89
N CYS A 139 18.55 -20.45 -8.73
CA CYS A 139 19.05 -21.81 -8.77
C CYS A 139 19.90 -22.13 -7.54
N MET A 140 19.89 -23.40 -7.14
CA MET A 140 20.70 -23.89 -6.02
C MET A 140 22.21 -23.74 -6.27
N CYS A 141 22.64 -23.61 -7.53
CA CYS A 141 24.05 -23.39 -7.86
C CYS A 141 24.62 -22.06 -7.33
N GLU A 142 23.76 -21.13 -6.87
CA GLU A 142 24.18 -19.89 -6.20
C GLU A 142 24.57 -20.12 -4.72
N VAL A 143 24.30 -21.31 -4.17
CA VAL A 143 24.60 -21.65 -2.78
C VAL A 143 25.97 -22.30 -2.72
N GLU A 144 26.86 -21.76 -1.89
CA GLU A 144 28.21 -22.29 -1.69
C GLU A 144 28.17 -23.74 -1.20
N GLY A 145 29.14 -24.54 -1.67
CA GLY A 145 29.21 -25.97 -1.40
C GLY A 145 28.31 -26.84 -2.29
N GLN A 146 27.41 -26.25 -3.08
CA GLN A 146 26.61 -26.97 -4.08
C GLN A 146 27.34 -27.11 -5.42
N VAL A 147 26.80 -27.96 -6.29
CA VAL A 147 27.34 -28.15 -7.64
C VAL A 147 27.15 -26.87 -8.46
N PRO A 148 28.22 -26.29 -9.05
CA PRO A 148 28.10 -25.07 -9.85
C PRO A 148 27.35 -25.34 -11.16
N CYS A 149 26.78 -24.29 -11.74
CA CYS A 149 26.09 -24.40 -13.02
C CYS A 149 27.10 -24.74 -14.14
N PRO A 150 26.81 -25.73 -15.01
CA PRO A 150 27.70 -26.11 -16.12
C PRO A 150 28.04 -24.96 -17.07
N GLY A 151 27.18 -23.94 -17.17
CA GLY A 151 27.43 -22.75 -17.97
C GLY A 151 28.55 -21.85 -17.43
N LEU A 152 28.88 -21.96 -16.13
CA LEU A 152 29.97 -21.23 -15.48
C LEU A 152 31.20 -22.11 -15.31
N VAL A 153 31.00 -23.34 -14.82
CA VAL A 153 32.08 -24.30 -14.55
C VAL A 153 31.71 -25.64 -15.20
N PRO A 154 32.43 -26.08 -16.25
CA PRO A 154 32.19 -27.37 -16.88
C PRO A 154 32.31 -28.52 -15.87
N LEU A 155 31.30 -29.40 -15.85
CA LEU A 155 31.31 -30.57 -14.96
C LEU A 155 32.28 -31.66 -15.45
N PRO A 156 32.78 -32.52 -14.56
CA PRO A 156 33.65 -33.66 -14.92
C PRO A 156 33.00 -34.59 -15.97
N LYS A 157 33.82 -35.21 -16.82
CA LYS A 157 33.35 -36.03 -17.96
C LYS A 157 32.50 -37.22 -17.50
N GLU A 158 32.79 -37.76 -16.33
CA GLU A 158 32.09 -38.87 -15.68
C GLU A 158 30.64 -38.50 -15.30
N MET A 159 30.35 -37.21 -15.13
CA MET A 159 28.99 -36.68 -14.87
C MET A 159 28.24 -36.28 -16.14
N THR A 160 28.92 -36.21 -17.30
CA THR A 160 28.27 -35.87 -18.57
C THR A 160 27.53 -37.07 -19.16
N GLY A 161 26.36 -36.84 -19.77
CA GLY A 161 25.60 -37.89 -20.45
C GLY A 161 26.38 -38.60 -21.56
N LYS A 162 27.14 -37.83 -22.36
CA LYS A 162 28.00 -38.35 -23.44
C LYS A 162 29.12 -39.25 -22.89
N GLY A 163 29.79 -38.82 -21.82
CA GLY A 163 30.86 -39.60 -21.19
C GLY A 163 30.36 -40.93 -20.63
N ARG A 164 29.22 -40.92 -19.93
CA ARG A 164 28.60 -42.14 -19.39
C ARG A 164 28.14 -43.11 -20.49
N ALA A 165 27.61 -42.59 -21.59
CA ALA A 165 27.16 -43.43 -22.70
C ALA A 165 28.33 -44.16 -23.39
N ALA A 166 29.44 -43.46 -23.62
CA ALA A 166 30.63 -44.06 -24.22
C ALA A 166 31.21 -45.20 -23.36
N LEU A 167 31.31 -44.99 -22.04
CA LEU A 167 31.79 -46.01 -21.10
C LEU A 167 30.89 -47.26 -21.05
N ARG A 168 29.57 -47.08 -21.18
CA ARG A 168 28.63 -48.21 -21.22
C ARG A 168 28.72 -49.00 -22.52
N ALA A 169 28.89 -48.32 -23.66
CA ALA A 169 29.07 -48.98 -24.95
C ALA A 169 30.36 -49.81 -24.97
N SER A 170 31.48 -49.24 -24.49
CA SER A 170 32.76 -49.96 -24.40
C SER A 170 32.77 -51.12 -23.39
N ALA A 171 31.77 -51.23 -22.52
CA ALA A 171 31.64 -52.33 -21.56
C ALA A 171 30.72 -53.45 -22.07
N GLN A 172 30.07 -53.27 -23.22
CA GLN A 172 29.20 -54.26 -23.87
C GLN A 172 29.87 -54.96 -25.07
N ASP A 173 31.01 -54.44 -25.52
CA ASP A 173 31.97 -55.09 -26.43
C ASP A 173 32.99 -55.92 -25.63
#